data_AF-A0A3N2KUC6-F1
#
_entry.id   AF-A0A3N2KUC6-F1
#
_cell.length_a   1.000
_cell.length_b   1.000
_cell.length_c   1.000
_cell.angle_alpha   90.00
_cell.angle_beta   90.00
_cell.angle_gamma   90.00
#
_symmetry.space_group_name_H-M   'P 1'
#
loop_
_entity.id
_entity.type
_entity.pdbx_description
1 polymer ?
#
loop_
_entity_poly.entity_id
_entity_poly.type
_entity_poly.pdbx_seq_one_letter_code
_entity_poly.pdbx_strand_id
1 'polypeptide(L)'
;MGTAATVIIAITVVCILLLIAGIILTFMSSRLACVTTYLGLLGIGLTVVNISATPLVFWGISTGIVICLEYMLPKKITSSRLGIGYIAGAALAGTFVGLAMSHEWMIIGAVAGATLGGIAYSRTPAGRIMEFPSSKFLNYLCAKGLPAVVTMCMVGTSVLWLAAILNQ
;
A
#
# COMPACT_ATOMS: atom_id res chain seq x y z
N MET A 1 15.71 -29.73 -15.66
CA MET A 1 14.70 -28.71 -15.99
C MET A 1 13.67 -28.48 -14.86
N GLY A 2 13.52 -29.36 -13.86
CA GLY A 2 12.52 -29.17 -12.78
C GLY A 2 12.92 -28.27 -11.59
N THR A 3 14.21 -28.00 -11.35
CA THR A 3 14.66 -27.28 -10.14
C THR A 3 14.49 -25.76 -10.21
N ALA A 4 14.70 -25.14 -11.38
CA ALA A 4 14.58 -23.69 -11.51
C ALA A 4 13.11 -23.22 -11.44
N ALA A 5 12.20 -23.93 -12.09
CA ALA A 5 10.78 -23.60 -12.09
C ALA A 5 10.16 -23.73 -10.70
N THR A 6 10.49 -24.78 -9.95
CA THR A 6 10.00 -24.95 -8.57
C THR A 6 10.53 -23.86 -7.63
N VAL A 7 11.78 -23.43 -7.80
CA VAL A 7 12.34 -22.30 -7.03
C VAL A 7 11.62 -20.99 -7.33
N ILE A 8 11.33 -20.68 -8.61
CA ILE A 8 10.60 -19.46 -8.99
C ILE A 8 9.18 -19.47 -8.39
N ILE A 9 8.48 -20.61 -8.45
CA ILE A 9 7.15 -20.74 -7.86
C ILE A 9 7.22 -20.53 -6.34
N ALA A 10 8.17 -21.16 -5.66
CA ALA A 10 8.34 -21.01 -4.21
C ALA A 10 8.60 -19.55 -3.81
N ILE A 11 9.48 -18.84 -4.53
CA ILE A 11 9.74 -17.41 -4.30
C ILE A 11 8.45 -16.59 -4.50
N THR A 12 7.73 -16.85 -5.59
CA THR A 12 6.49 -16.12 -5.92
C THR A 12 5.43 -16.30 -4.83
N VAL A 13 5.26 -17.52 -4.31
CA VAL A 13 4.34 -17.79 -3.19
C VAL A 13 4.75 -17.01 -1.95
N VAL A 14 6.03 -17.00 -1.58
CA VAL A 14 6.52 -16.21 -0.44
C VAL A 14 6.25 -14.72 -0.66
N CYS A 15 6.46 -14.20 -1.87
CA CYS A 15 6.19 -12.80 -2.19
C CYS A 15 4.70 -12.46 -2.08
N ILE A 16 3.80 -13.34 -2.54
CA ILE A 16 2.34 -13.16 -2.38
C ILE A 16 1.97 -13.10 -0.89
N LEU A 17 2.54 -13.99 -0.07
CA LEU A 17 2.32 -13.98 1.38
C LEU A 17 2.82 -12.68 2.02
N LEU A 18 3.95 -12.14 1.57
CA LEU A 18 4.47 -10.84 2.03
C LEU A 18 3.56 -9.67 1.63
N LEU A 19 2.98 -9.69 0.43
CA LEU A 19 2.00 -8.68 -0.01
C LEU A 19 0.72 -8.75 0.84
N ILE A 20 0.18 -9.95 1.06
CA ILE A 20 -1.01 -10.15 1.92
C ILE A 20 -0.71 -9.68 3.35
N ALA A 21 0.45 -10.05 3.89
CA ALA A 21 0.89 -9.58 5.20
C ALA A 21 1.00 -8.05 5.22
N GLY A 22 1.54 -7.42 4.18
CA GLY A 22 1.62 -5.97 4.03
C GLY A 22 0.25 -5.27 4.05
N ILE A 23 -0.74 -5.83 3.37
CA ILE A 23 -2.13 -5.36 3.42
C ILE A 23 -2.64 -5.44 4.86
N ILE A 24 -2.57 -6.61 5.51
CA ILE A 24 -3.05 -6.83 6.87
C ILE A 24 -2.35 -5.88 7.86
N LEU A 25 -1.03 -5.74 7.75
CA LEU A 25 -0.22 -4.86 8.58
C LEU A 25 -0.61 -3.39 8.42
N THR A 26 -1.06 -2.98 7.23
CA THR A 26 -1.62 -1.64 7.00
C THR A 26 -2.88 -1.42 7.83
N PHE A 27 -3.80 -2.39 7.89
CA PHE A 27 -4.98 -2.33 8.76
C PHE A 27 -4.63 -2.37 10.26
N MET A 28 -3.48 -2.95 10.61
CA MET A 28 -2.99 -3.00 11.99
C MET A 28 -2.17 -1.76 12.39
N SER A 29 -1.99 -0.79 11.48
CA SER A 29 -1.15 0.39 11.66
C SER A 29 0.32 0.06 11.98
N SER A 30 0.84 -1.01 11.39
CA SER A 30 2.23 -1.40 11.60
C SER A 30 3.16 -0.65 10.66
N ARG A 31 4.25 -0.14 11.23
CA ARG A 31 5.33 0.52 10.47
C ARG A 31 5.99 -0.39 9.43
N LEU A 32 5.90 -1.70 9.67
CA LEU A 32 6.48 -2.69 8.80
C LEU A 32 5.65 -2.94 7.54
N ALA A 33 4.42 -2.41 7.44
CA ALA A 33 3.53 -2.67 6.31
C ALA A 33 4.15 -2.31 4.96
N CYS A 34 4.73 -1.11 4.83
CA CYS A 34 5.39 -0.69 3.59
C CYS A 34 6.63 -1.54 3.29
N VAL A 35 7.43 -1.87 4.31
CA VAL A 35 8.63 -2.71 4.15
C VAL A 35 8.27 -4.10 3.64
N THR A 36 7.31 -4.77 4.31
CA THR A 36 6.89 -6.12 3.93
C THR A 36 6.33 -6.15 2.52
N THR A 37 5.54 -5.14 2.14
CA THR A 37 4.96 -5.04 0.80
C THR A 37 6.04 -4.79 -0.26
N TYR A 38 7.00 -3.91 0.02
CA TYR A 38 8.10 -3.63 -0.89
C TYR A 38 8.98 -4.87 -1.11
N LEU A 39 9.26 -5.67 -0.06
CA LEU A 39 9.98 -6.93 -0.21
C LEU A 39 9.23 -7.93 -1.09
N GLY A 40 7.90 -8.01 -0.97
CA GLY A 40 7.06 -8.82 -1.86
C GLY A 40 7.13 -8.33 -3.31
N LEU A 41 6.99 -7.02 -3.53
CA LEU A 41 7.11 -6.41 -4.87
C LEU A 41 8.50 -6.64 -5.48
N LEU A 42 9.56 -6.45 -4.70
CA LEU A 42 10.95 -6.66 -5.13
C LEU A 42 11.17 -8.12 -5.55
N GLY A 43 10.70 -9.07 -4.75
CA GLY A 43 10.84 -10.49 -5.06
C GLY A 43 10.11 -10.88 -6.36
N ILE A 44 8.90 -10.35 -6.59
CA ILE A 44 8.20 -10.54 -7.88
C ILE A 44 8.98 -9.88 -9.02
N GLY A 45 9.47 -8.64 -8.83
CA GLY A 45 10.24 -7.94 -9.87
C GLY A 45 11.53 -8.66 -10.28
N LEU A 46 12.11 -9.46 -9.38
CA LEU A 46 13.30 -10.28 -9.66
C LEU A 46 12.97 -11.63 -10.30
N THR A 47 11.75 -12.14 -10.18
CA THR A 47 11.34 -13.41 -10.79
C THR A 47 10.79 -13.25 -12.21
N VAL A 48 10.28 -12.07 -12.56
CA VAL A 48 9.75 -11.81 -13.90
C VAL A 48 10.85 -11.32 -14.84
N VAL A 49 11.03 -12.04 -15.95
CA VAL A 49 11.97 -11.67 -17.00
C VAL A 49 11.40 -10.47 -17.78
N ASN A 50 12.20 -9.42 -17.95
CA ASN A 50 11.87 -8.17 -18.68
C ASN A 50 11.01 -7.12 -17.95
N ILE A 51 11.08 -7.03 -16.62
CA ILE A 51 10.50 -5.88 -15.90
C ILE A 51 11.48 -4.71 -15.86
N SER A 52 10.99 -3.51 -16.15
CA SER A 52 11.75 -2.26 -15.98
C SER A 52 12.10 -2.07 -14.50
N ALA A 53 13.34 -1.67 -14.21
CA ALA A 53 13.76 -1.37 -12.83
C ALA A 53 13.11 -0.08 -12.28
N THR A 54 12.53 0.76 -13.13
CA THR A 54 11.99 2.06 -12.74
C THR A 54 10.92 1.99 -11.64
N PRO A 55 9.87 1.13 -11.73
CA PRO A 55 8.87 1.04 -10.67
C PRO A 55 9.44 0.49 -9.36
N LEU A 56 10.43 -0.43 -9.42
CA LEU A 56 11.09 -0.94 -8.22
C LEU A 56 11.81 0.18 -7.46
N VAL A 57 12.60 1.00 -8.17
CA VAL A 57 13.31 2.14 -7.57
C VAL A 57 12.31 3.17 -7.05
N PHE A 58 11.28 3.50 -7.83
CA PHE A 58 10.24 4.46 -7.43
C PHE A 58 9.52 4.05 -6.14
N TRP A 59 9.08 2.80 -6.06
CA TRP A 59 8.41 2.28 -4.86
C TRP A 59 9.37 2.07 -3.69
N GLY A 60 10.65 1.78 -3.97
CA GLY A 60 11.71 1.71 -2.95
C GLY A 60 11.96 3.07 -2.30
N ILE A 61 12.06 4.14 -3.10
CA ILE A 61 12.18 5.51 -2.58
C ILE A 61 10.93 5.89 -1.78
N SER A 62 9.74 5.60 -2.30
CA SER A 62 8.47 5.87 -1.62
C SER A 62 8.40 5.16 -0.26
N THR A 63 8.84 3.91 -0.19
CA THR A 63 8.93 3.14 1.05
C THR A 63 9.90 3.79 2.05
N GLY A 64 11.08 4.25 1.58
CA GLY A 64 12.03 4.98 2.40
C GLY A 64 11.45 6.28 2.98
N ILE A 65 10.72 7.05 2.17
CA ILE A 65 10.02 8.27 2.61
C ILE A 65 9.00 7.95 3.70
N VAL A 66 8.15 6.94 3.49
CA VAL A 66 7.13 6.55 4.47
C VAL A 66 7.76 6.15 5.80
N ILE A 67 8.80 5.31 5.77
CA ILE A 67 9.51 4.89 6.98
C ILE A 67 10.09 6.09 7.71
N CYS A 68 10.75 7.00 6.98
CA CYS A 68 11.31 8.22 7.55
C CYS A 68 10.24 9.04 8.27
N LEU A 69 9.09 9.27 7.63
CA LEU A 69 7.96 9.97 8.24
C LEU A 69 7.44 9.24 9.48
N GLU A 70 7.27 7.93 9.45
CA GLU A 70 6.83 7.16 10.63
C GLU A 70 7.81 7.20 11.80
N TYR A 71 9.11 7.39 11.55
CA TYR A 71 10.09 7.64 12.60
C TYR A 71 10.01 9.06 13.16
N MET A 72 9.72 10.05 12.32
CA MET A 72 9.55 11.45 12.75
C MET A 72 8.23 11.68 13.50
N LEU A 73 7.19 10.88 13.21
CA LEU A 73 5.89 11.06 13.83
C LEU A 73 5.83 10.54 15.28
N PRO A 74 5.14 11.25 16.19
CA PRO A 74 4.93 10.80 17.57
C PRO A 74 4.28 9.41 17.64
N LYS A 75 4.77 8.55 18.54
CA LYS A 75 4.26 7.17 18.72
C LYS A 75 2.74 7.10 18.95
N LYS A 76 2.17 8.11 19.61
CA LYS A 76 0.71 8.23 19.84
C LYS A 76 -0.09 8.28 18.53
N ILE A 77 0.46 8.91 17.49
CA ILE A 77 -0.17 9.00 16.17
C ILE A 77 0.12 7.70 15.41
N THR A 78 1.38 7.26 15.36
CA THR A 78 1.78 6.09 14.55
C THR A 78 1.16 4.77 15.05
N SER A 79 0.92 4.61 16.35
CA SER A 79 0.34 3.39 16.92
C SER A 79 -1.19 3.39 16.95
N SER A 80 -1.83 4.53 16.69
CA SER A 80 -3.30 4.61 16.71
C SER A 80 -3.90 3.88 15.51
N ARG A 81 -4.85 2.98 15.78
CA ARG A 81 -5.62 2.21 14.78
C ARG A 81 -6.99 2.81 14.49
N LEU A 82 -7.35 3.89 15.17
CA LEU A 82 -8.58 4.63 14.91
C LEU A 82 -8.63 4.99 13.42
N GLY A 83 -9.78 4.89 12.75
CA GLY A 83 -9.95 5.32 11.35
C GLY A 83 -9.18 4.58 10.27
N ILE A 84 -8.18 3.76 10.61
CA ILE A 84 -7.28 3.16 9.62
C ILE A 84 -8.00 2.14 8.73
N GLY A 85 -9.02 1.46 9.26
CA GLY A 85 -9.83 0.54 8.47
C GLY A 85 -10.60 1.24 7.34
N TYR A 86 -11.12 2.44 7.60
CA TYR A 86 -11.81 3.23 6.58
C TYR A 86 -10.84 3.76 5.55
N ILE A 87 -9.69 4.30 5.97
CA ILE A 87 -8.68 4.87 5.07
C ILE A 87 -8.04 3.76 4.22
N ALA A 88 -7.53 2.70 4.85
CA ALA A 88 -6.85 1.60 4.16
C ALA A 88 -7.82 0.80 3.28
N GLY A 89 -9.03 0.52 3.76
CA GLY A 89 -10.06 -0.17 2.98
C GLY A 89 -10.50 0.62 1.75
N ALA A 90 -10.76 1.92 1.92
CA ALA A 90 -11.12 2.78 0.80
C ALA A 90 -9.95 3.01 -0.16
N ALA A 91 -8.70 3.10 0.34
CA ALA A 91 -7.50 3.17 -0.48
C ALA A 91 -7.31 1.88 -1.31
N LEU A 92 -7.52 0.71 -0.70
CA LEU A 92 -7.47 -0.58 -1.38
C LEU A 92 -8.50 -0.65 -2.50
N ALA A 93 -9.77 -0.32 -2.19
CA ALA A 93 -10.83 -0.27 -3.19
C ALA A 93 -10.50 0.72 -4.32
N GLY A 94 -10.08 1.94 -3.96
CA GLY A 94 -9.68 2.97 -4.91
C GLY A 94 -8.49 2.58 -5.79
N THR A 95 -7.53 1.84 -5.25
CA THR A 95 -6.39 1.28 -6.00
C THR A 95 -6.90 0.35 -7.11
N PHE A 96 -7.79 -0.59 -6.78
CA PHE A 96 -8.33 -1.53 -7.77
C PHE A 96 -9.28 -0.88 -8.77
N VAL A 97 -10.09 0.10 -8.35
CA VAL A 97 -10.90 0.89 -9.27
C VAL A 97 -10.03 1.69 -10.23
N GLY A 98 -8.94 2.32 -9.74
CA GLY A 98 -7.99 3.04 -10.58
C GLY A 98 -7.25 2.12 -11.55
N LEU A 99 -6.83 0.94 -11.08
CA LEU A 99 -6.19 -0.09 -11.90
C LEU A 99 -7.05 -0.56 -13.07
N ALA A 100 -8.38 -0.59 -12.90
CA ALA A 100 -9.29 -0.94 -13.99
C ALA A 100 -9.23 0.04 -15.17
N MET A 101 -8.71 1.27 -14.95
CA MET A 101 -8.52 2.26 -16.00
C MET A 101 -7.08 2.27 -16.54
N SER A 102 -6.08 2.51 -15.67
CA SER A 102 -4.66 2.41 -16.02
C SER A 102 -3.77 2.26 -14.79
N HIS A 103 -2.49 1.97 -15.02
CA HIS A 103 -1.49 1.96 -13.96
C HIS A 103 -1.31 3.32 -13.28
N GLU A 104 -1.44 4.45 -14.00
CA GLU A 104 -1.32 5.78 -13.38
C GLU A 104 -2.57 6.13 -12.56
N TRP A 105 -3.75 5.76 -13.08
CA TRP A 105 -5.04 5.97 -12.40
C TRP A 105 -5.12 5.21 -11.07
N MET A 106 -4.35 4.13 -10.89
CA MET A 106 -4.20 3.43 -9.60
C MET A 106 -3.83 4.38 -8.46
N ILE A 107 -2.84 5.26 -8.67
CA ILE A 107 -2.34 6.16 -7.63
C ILE A 107 -3.42 7.18 -7.29
N ILE A 108 -4.06 7.76 -8.32
CA ILE A 108 -5.14 8.73 -8.15
C ILE A 108 -6.33 8.09 -7.42
N GLY A 109 -6.72 6.87 -7.81
CA GLY A 109 -7.77 6.11 -7.19
C GLY A 109 -7.47 5.77 -5.72
N ALA A 110 -6.24 5.37 -5.41
CA ALA A 110 -5.82 5.10 -4.04
C ALA A 110 -5.88 6.35 -3.16
N VAL A 111 -5.41 7.51 -3.65
CA VAL A 111 -5.46 8.79 -2.93
C VAL A 111 -6.90 9.26 -2.73
N ALA A 112 -7.72 9.20 -3.78
CA ALA A 112 -9.14 9.54 -3.70
C ALA A 112 -9.87 8.63 -2.71
N GLY A 113 -9.62 7.33 -2.78
CA GLY A 113 -10.14 6.32 -1.85
C GLY A 113 -9.74 6.62 -0.41
N ALA A 114 -8.45 6.81 -0.13
CA ALA A 114 -7.95 7.16 1.20
C ALA A 114 -8.63 8.43 1.76
N THR A 115 -8.78 9.46 0.91
CA THR A 115 -9.41 10.73 1.29
C THR A 115 -10.89 10.54 1.61
N LEU A 116 -11.63 9.84 0.76
CA LEU A 116 -13.04 9.51 0.98
C LEU A 116 -13.23 8.65 2.23
N GLY A 117 -12.34 7.68 2.46
CA GLY A 117 -12.32 6.86 3.68
C GLY A 117 -12.07 7.71 4.93
N GLY A 118 -11.15 8.68 4.85
CA GLY A 118 -10.91 9.65 5.91
C GLY A 118 -12.16 10.49 6.22
N ILE A 119 -12.82 11.02 5.19
CA ILE A 119 -14.07 11.81 5.32
C ILE A 119 -15.20 10.95 5.88
N ALA A 120 -15.33 9.70 5.45
CA ALA A 120 -16.30 8.77 6.00
C ALA A 120 -16.05 8.53 7.49
N TYR A 121 -14.78 8.34 7.89
CA TYR A 121 -14.42 8.18 9.29
C TYR A 121 -14.66 9.44 10.12
N SER A 122 -14.42 10.64 9.59
CA SER A 122 -14.66 11.91 10.33
C SER A 122 -16.12 12.14 10.68
N ARG A 123 -17.06 11.50 9.96
CA ARG A 123 -18.49 11.53 10.27
C ARG A 123 -18.90 10.58 11.40
N THR A 124 -18.00 9.70 11.85
CA THR A 124 -18.28 8.78 12.97
C THR A 124 -18.10 9.48 14.33
N PRO A 125 -18.75 9.02 15.41
CA PRO A 125 -18.58 9.61 16.75
C PRO A 125 -17.12 9.61 17.22
N ALA A 126 -16.36 8.57 16.90
CA ALA A 126 -14.93 8.47 17.22
C ALA A 126 -14.05 9.38 16.34
N GLY A 127 -14.48 9.67 15.11
CA GLY A 127 -13.77 10.54 14.17
C GLY A 127 -14.04 12.03 14.36
N ARG A 128 -15.03 12.42 15.17
CA ARG A 128 -15.39 13.82 15.46
C ARG A 128 -14.22 14.62 16.05
N ILE A 129 -13.27 13.95 16.70
CA ILE A 129 -12.03 14.51 17.25
C ILE A 129 -11.12 15.09 16.15
N MET A 130 -11.27 14.64 14.89
CA MET A 130 -10.49 15.16 13.76
C MET A 130 -10.99 16.51 13.24
N GLU A 131 -12.15 17.00 13.71
CA GLU A 131 -12.68 18.34 13.41
C GLU A 131 -12.70 18.63 11.89
N PHE A 132 -13.25 17.74 11.07
CA PHE A 132 -13.29 17.96 9.62
C PHE A 132 -14.19 19.15 9.24
N PRO A 133 -13.79 20.04 8.32
CA PRO A 133 -12.47 20.16 7.69
C PRO A 133 -11.48 20.98 8.56
N SER A 134 -10.32 20.41 8.88
CA SER A 134 -9.25 21.11 9.61
C SER A 134 -7.86 20.63 9.20
N SER A 135 -6.83 21.40 9.58
CA SER A 135 -5.43 20.99 9.43
C SER A 135 -5.10 19.71 10.21
N LYS A 136 -5.81 19.44 11.33
CA LYS A 136 -5.68 18.18 12.08
C LYS A 136 -6.11 16.99 11.25
N PHE A 137 -7.21 17.12 10.51
CA PHE A 137 -7.67 16.08 9.58
C PHE A 137 -6.65 15.82 8.47
N LEU A 138 -6.14 16.86 7.81
CA LEU A 138 -5.16 16.70 6.73
C LEU A 138 -3.86 16.08 7.24
N ASN A 139 -3.35 16.55 8.38
CA ASN A 139 -2.15 15.96 8.99
C ASN A 139 -2.37 14.49 9.37
N TYR A 140 -3.56 14.16 9.86
CA TYR A 140 -3.92 12.78 10.19
C TYR A 140 -4.04 11.90 8.94
N LEU A 141 -4.69 12.41 7.89
CA LEU A 141 -4.82 11.73 6.61
C LEU A 141 -3.47 11.56 5.92
N CYS A 142 -2.56 12.53 6.00
CA CYS A 142 -1.19 12.35 5.51
C CYS A 142 -0.43 11.32 6.35
N ALA A 143 -0.56 11.37 7.68
CA ALA A 143 0.12 10.44 8.59
C ALA A 143 -0.28 8.98 8.40
N LYS A 144 -1.55 8.70 8.07
CA LYS A 144 -2.10 7.34 7.97
C LYS A 144 -2.43 6.91 6.54
N GLY A 145 -2.89 7.85 5.73
CA GLY A 145 -3.23 7.65 4.34
C GLY A 145 -2.00 7.47 3.46
N LEU A 146 -0.91 8.22 3.68
CA LEU A 146 0.28 8.07 2.84
C LEU A 146 0.88 6.65 2.92
N PRO A 147 1.15 6.07 4.11
CA PRO A 147 1.61 4.68 4.20
C PRO A 147 0.62 3.68 3.58
N ALA A 148 -0.68 3.91 3.76
CA ALA A 148 -1.72 3.04 3.20
C ALA A 148 -1.73 3.10 1.67
N VAL A 149 -1.76 4.29 1.08
CA VAL A 149 -1.75 4.49 -0.38
C VAL A 149 -0.53 3.86 -1.01
N VAL A 150 0.66 4.11 -0.47
CA VAL A 150 1.92 3.55 -0.98
C VAL A 150 1.89 2.02 -0.92
N THR A 151 1.43 1.45 0.20
CA THR A 151 1.28 0.00 0.35
C THR A 151 0.31 -0.58 -0.68
N MET A 152 -0.89 0.00 -0.82
CA MET A 152 -1.89 -0.52 -1.75
C MET A 152 -1.45 -0.37 -3.21
N CYS A 153 -0.74 0.70 -3.57
CA CYS A 153 -0.20 0.86 -4.92
C CYS A 153 0.91 -0.15 -5.24
N MET A 154 1.76 -0.51 -4.28
CA MET A 154 2.75 -1.59 -4.46
C MET A 154 2.08 -2.95 -4.66
N VAL A 155 1.01 -3.23 -3.92
CA VAL A 155 0.17 -4.42 -4.13
C VAL A 155 -0.43 -4.40 -5.54
N GLY A 156 -1.04 -3.28 -5.94
CA GLY A 156 -1.63 -3.12 -7.25
C GLY A 156 -0.64 -3.31 -8.41
N THR A 157 0.57 -2.76 -8.26
CA THR A 157 1.69 -2.96 -9.20
C THR A 157 2.05 -4.45 -9.30
N SER A 158 2.18 -5.12 -8.15
CA SER A 158 2.47 -6.56 -8.10
C SER A 158 1.39 -7.39 -8.79
N VAL A 159 0.10 -7.03 -8.59
CA VAL A 159 -1.03 -7.71 -9.23
C VAL A 159 -0.96 -7.57 -10.75
N LEU A 160 -0.64 -6.37 -11.28
CA LEU A 160 -0.47 -6.18 -12.71
C LEU A 160 0.66 -7.05 -13.28
N TRP A 161 1.78 -7.15 -12.58
CA TRP A 161 2.90 -7.99 -13.02
C TRP A 161 2.54 -9.47 -13.01
N LEU A 162 1.89 -9.95 -11.96
CA LEU A 162 1.40 -11.33 -11.89
C LEU A 162 0.37 -11.62 -12.98
N ALA A 163 -0.55 -10.69 -13.25
CA ALA A 163 -1.53 -10.81 -14.32
C ALA A 163 -0.86 -10.84 -15.70
N ALA A 164 0.20 -10.05 -15.92
CA ALA A 164 0.96 -10.08 -17.16
C ALA A 164 1.63 -11.44 -17.41
N ILE A 165 2.14 -12.10 -16.37
CA ILE A 165 2.71 -13.45 -16.48
C ILE A 165 1.65 -14.48 -16.90
N LEU A 166 0.43 -14.38 -16.38
CA LEU A 166 -0.66 -15.32 -16.68
C LEU A 166 -1.19 -15.20 -18.11
N ASN A 167 -0.98 -14.05 -18.76
CA ASN A 167 -1.47 -13.75 -20.11
C ASN A 167 -0.39 -13.92 -21.20
N GLN A 168 0.81 -14.38 -20.85
CA GLN A 168 1.88 -14.78 -21.78
C GLN A 168 1.83 -16.29 -22.03
#